data_AF-A0A151TGQ8-F1
#
_entry.id   AF-A0A151TGQ8-F1
#
_cell.length_a   1.000
_cell.length_b   1.000
_cell.length_c   1.000
_cell.angle_alpha   90.00
_cell.angle_beta   90.00
_cell.angle_gamma   90.00
#
_symmetry.space_group_name_H-M   'P 1'
#
loop_
_entity.id
_entity.type
_entity.pdbx_description
1 polymer ?
#
loop_
_entity_poly.entity_id
_entity_poly.type
_entity_poly.pdbx_seq_one_letter_code
_entity_poly.pdbx_strand_id
1 'polypeptide(L)'
;FASDYDRSMARKVWDLTCMDRYPDYLSKARTKAKQRENSDNIEDLKGHGPRGIRTEMWDGLVDIWATQEWKRKSIAGKNNRASKPDAMVHTGGSRSFGRHLRKMVFIVNTFSINIDNSFLC
;
A
#
# COMPACT_ATOMS: atom_id res chain seq x y z
N PHE A 1 -3.99 26.70 -7.81
CA PHE A 1 -3.63 25.83 -8.94
C PHE A 1 -3.46 26.71 -10.17
N ALA A 2 -2.42 26.49 -10.95
CA ALA A 2 -2.08 27.35 -12.10
C ALA A 2 -3.07 27.19 -13.27
N SER A 3 -3.78 26.07 -13.32
CA SER A 3 -4.89 25.82 -14.24
C SER A 3 -5.96 24.92 -13.62
N ASP A 4 -7.13 24.81 -14.26
CA ASP A 4 -8.16 23.83 -13.90
C ASP A 4 -7.69 22.39 -14.13
N TYR A 5 -6.84 22.18 -15.13
CA TYR A 5 -6.16 20.90 -15.34
C TYR A 5 -5.32 20.51 -14.13
N ASP A 6 -4.46 21.42 -13.62
CA ASP A 6 -3.63 21.16 -12.44
C ASP A 6 -4.47 20.89 -11.19
N ARG A 7 -5.61 21.60 -11.05
CA ARG A 7 -6.55 21.35 -9.96
C ARG A 7 -7.14 19.95 -10.05
N SER A 8 -7.57 19.52 -11.24
CA SER A 8 -8.14 18.19 -11.46
C SER A 8 -7.10 17.08 -11.22
N MET A 9 -5.86 17.31 -11.67
CA MET A 9 -4.76 16.36 -11.50
C MET A 9 -4.37 16.23 -10.04
N ALA A 10 -4.28 17.35 -9.32
CA ALA A 10 -4.00 17.36 -7.89
C ALA A 10 -5.08 16.62 -7.10
N ARG A 11 -6.37 16.80 -7.45
CA ARG A 11 -7.47 16.06 -6.81
C ARG A 11 -7.36 14.56 -7.07
N LYS A 12 -7.13 14.16 -8.33
CA LYS A 12 -6.97 12.75 -8.68
C LYS A 12 -5.83 12.09 -7.92
N VAL A 13 -4.66 12.74 -7.85
CA VAL A 13 -3.50 12.23 -7.12
C VAL A 13 -3.78 12.15 -5.62
N TRP A 14 -4.44 13.16 -5.06
CA TRP A 14 -4.88 13.17 -3.67
C TRP A 14 -5.79 11.98 -3.37
N ASP A 15 -6.85 11.79 -4.16
CA ASP A 15 -7.82 10.72 -3.95
C ASP A 15 -7.17 9.34 -4.05
N LEU A 16 -6.32 9.12 -5.06
CA LEU A 16 -5.57 7.86 -5.22
C LEU A 16 -4.67 7.59 -4.01
N THR A 17 -3.95 8.63 -3.54
CA THR A 17 -3.06 8.50 -2.39
C THR A 17 -3.86 8.24 -1.11
N CYS A 18 -4.96 8.96 -0.89
CA CYS A 18 -5.84 8.72 0.25
C CYS A 18 -6.38 7.29 0.25
N MET A 19 -6.84 6.78 -0.89
CA MET A 19 -7.38 5.43 -1.00
C MET A 19 -6.33 4.34 -0.79
N ASP A 20 -5.09 4.55 -1.25
CA ASP A 20 -3.97 3.64 -0.99
C ASP A 20 -3.61 3.58 0.50
N ARG A 21 -3.62 4.73 1.18
CA ARG A 21 -3.20 4.86 2.58
C ARG A 21 -4.30 4.50 3.58
N TYR A 22 -5.56 4.55 3.18
CA TYR A 22 -6.71 4.35 4.06
C TYR A 22 -6.77 2.95 4.71
N PRO A 23 -6.52 1.83 3.99
CA PRO A 23 -6.47 0.50 4.60
C PRO A 23 -5.43 0.38 5.73
N ASP A 24 -4.26 1.00 5.56
CA ASP A 24 -3.22 1.00 6.60
C ASP A 24 -3.64 1.79 7.84
N TYR A 25 -4.32 2.92 7.64
CA TYR A 25 -4.90 3.68 8.74
C TYR A 25 -5.91 2.85 9.52
N LEU A 26 -6.83 2.18 8.82
CA LEU A 26 -7.82 1.29 9.44
C LEU A 26 -7.19 0.10 10.17
N SER A 27 -6.12 -0.48 9.60
CA SER A 27 -5.35 -1.54 10.24
C SER A 27 -4.77 -1.08 11.58
N LYS A 28 -4.14 0.09 11.61
CA LYS A 28 -3.61 0.70 12.84
C LYS A 28 -4.71 1.04 13.85
N ALA A 29 -5.84 1.59 13.38
CA ALA A 29 -6.98 1.90 14.23
C ALA A 29 -7.52 0.64 14.91
N ARG A 30 -7.63 -0.46 14.16
CA ARG A 30 -8.06 -1.75 14.69
C ARG A 30 -7.11 -2.30 15.75
N THR A 31 -5.80 -2.24 15.52
CA THR A 31 -4.81 -2.65 16.53
C THR A 31 -4.96 -1.85 17.82
N LYS A 32 -5.19 -0.54 17.71
CA LYS A 32 -5.43 0.32 18.89
C LYS A 32 -6.74 -0.02 19.59
N ALA A 33 -7.81 -0.33 18.86
CA ALA A 33 -9.07 -0.76 19.43
C ALA A 33 -8.91 -2.07 20.22
N LYS A 34 -8.23 -3.07 19.63
CA LYS A 34 -7.88 -4.33 20.31
C LYS A 34 -7.08 -4.11 21.60
N GLN A 35 -6.09 -3.22 21.57
CA GLN A 35 -5.27 -2.90 22.74
C GLN A 35 -6.07 -2.23 23.86
N ARG A 36 -7.08 -1.42 23.51
CA ARG A 36 -7.94 -0.75 24.50
C ARG A 36 -8.91 -1.71 25.15
N GLU A 37 -9.52 -2.58 24.36
CA GLU A 37 -10.51 -3.53 24.86
C GLU A 37 -9.86 -4.78 25.47
N ASN A 38 -8.57 -5.02 25.21
CA ASN A 38 -7.86 -6.22 25.63
C ASN A 38 -8.57 -7.52 25.19
N SER A 39 -9.26 -7.46 24.05
CA SER A 39 -9.95 -8.59 23.45
C SER A 39 -9.45 -8.86 22.04
N ASP A 40 -9.37 -10.15 21.71
CA ASP A 40 -9.03 -10.61 20.37
C ASP A 40 -10.25 -10.85 19.48
N ASN A 41 -11.44 -10.90 20.08
CA ASN A 41 -12.70 -11.03 19.35
C ASN A 41 -12.98 -9.74 18.56
N ILE A 42 -13.33 -9.88 17.29
CA ILE A 42 -13.56 -8.75 16.39
C ILE A 42 -14.82 -7.97 16.76
N GLU A 43 -15.86 -8.67 17.23
CA GLU A 43 -17.14 -8.03 17.61
C GLU A 43 -16.99 -7.04 18.77
N ASP A 44 -16.08 -7.33 19.70
CA ASP A 44 -15.83 -6.50 20.89
C ASP A 44 -15.22 -5.14 20.52
N LEU A 45 -14.79 -4.94 19.26
CA LEU A 45 -14.28 -3.65 18.80
C LEU A 45 -15.39 -2.63 18.52
N LYS A 46 -16.66 -3.04 18.48
CA LYS A 46 -17.80 -2.13 18.26
C LYS A 46 -17.85 -1.03 19.31
N GLY A 47 -18.17 0.20 18.91
CA GLY A 47 -18.13 1.35 19.81
C GLY A 47 -16.72 1.88 20.16
N HIS A 48 -15.66 1.11 19.90
CA HIS A 48 -14.27 1.49 20.22
C HIS A 48 -13.50 2.08 19.03
N GLY A 49 -14.22 2.72 18.11
CA GLY A 49 -13.65 3.35 16.91
C GLY A 49 -12.70 4.53 17.21
N PRO A 50 -11.82 4.89 16.26
CA PRO A 50 -10.94 6.04 16.39
C PRO A 50 -11.73 7.35 16.36
N ARG A 51 -11.21 8.36 17.07
CA ARG A 51 -11.77 9.73 17.04
C ARG A 51 -11.75 10.26 15.60
N GLY A 52 -12.93 10.54 15.06
CA GLY A 52 -13.11 11.04 13.69
C GLY A 52 -13.89 10.10 12.76
N ILE A 53 -14.07 8.83 13.13
CA ILE A 53 -15.02 7.93 12.46
C ILE A 53 -16.31 7.88 13.30
N ARG A 54 -17.46 8.02 12.64
CA ARG A 54 -18.77 7.85 13.28
C ARG A 54 -18.93 6.40 13.75
N THR A 55 -19.51 6.21 14.93
CA THR A 55 -19.71 4.88 15.53
C THR A 55 -20.39 3.90 14.57
N GLU A 56 -21.47 4.33 13.90
CA GLU A 56 -22.19 3.50 12.92
C GLU A 56 -21.30 3.00 11.77
N MET A 57 -20.40 3.86 11.28
CA MET A 57 -19.47 3.50 10.20
C MET A 57 -18.40 2.54 10.69
N TRP A 58 -17.91 2.75 11.92
CA TRP A 58 -16.96 1.85 12.55
C TRP A 58 -17.55 0.47 12.79
N ASP A 59 -18.76 0.41 13.35
CA ASP A 59 -19.44 -0.85 13.65
C ASP A 59 -19.74 -1.64 12.36
N GLY A 60 -20.16 -0.95 11.29
CA GLY A 60 -20.30 -1.58 9.97
C GLY A 60 -18.99 -2.12 9.40
N LEU A 61 -17.84 -1.47 9.68
CA LEU A 61 -16.52 -2.02 9.32
C LEU A 61 -16.19 -3.26 10.14
N VAL A 62 -16.54 -3.27 11.43
CA VAL A 62 -16.36 -4.42 12.31
C VAL A 62 -17.16 -5.62 11.80
N ASP A 63 -18.42 -5.41 11.40
CA ASP A 63 -19.27 -6.45 10.81
C ASP A 63 -18.61 -7.06 9.56
N ILE A 64 -18.06 -6.22 8.67
CA ILE A 64 -17.34 -6.68 7.48
C ILE A 64 -16.13 -7.53 7.88
N TRP A 65 -15.35 -7.11 8.89
CA TRP A 65 -14.16 -7.83 9.34
C TRP A 65 -14.50 -9.14 10.06
N ALA A 66 -15.68 -9.23 10.68
CA ALA A 66 -16.16 -10.44 11.32
C ALA A 66 -16.52 -11.54 10.31
N THR A 67 -16.86 -11.17 9.07
CA THR A 67 -17.21 -12.12 8.00
C THR A 67 -16.09 -13.14 7.74
N GLN A 68 -16.49 -14.38 7.46
CA GLN A 68 -15.54 -15.45 7.14
C GLN A 68 -14.77 -15.20 5.84
N GLU A 69 -15.37 -14.49 4.88
CA GLU A 69 -14.69 -14.08 3.66
C GLU A 69 -13.52 -13.15 3.96
N TRP A 70 -13.75 -12.11 4.78
CA TRP A 70 -12.70 -11.17 5.14
C TRP A 70 -11.57 -11.85 5.92
N LYS A 71 -11.91 -12.72 6.89
CA LYS A 71 -10.93 -13.51 7.65
C LYS A 71 -10.04 -14.36 6.73
N ARG A 72 -10.63 -15.06 5.75
CA ARG A 72 -9.88 -15.85 4.76
C ARG A 72 -8.92 -14.98 3.95
N LYS A 73 -9.39 -13.85 3.42
CA LYS A 73 -8.57 -12.88 2.67
C LYS A 73 -7.42 -12.33 3.53
N SER A 74 -7.70 -11.99 4.79
CA SER A 74 -6.70 -11.47 5.72
C SER A 74 -5.61 -12.50 6.03
N ILE A 75 -5.98 -13.76 6.30
CA ILE A 75 -5.04 -14.86 6.55
C ILE A 75 -4.20 -15.13 5.31
N ALA A 76 -4.83 -15.24 4.13
CA ALA A 76 -4.11 -15.42 2.88
C ALA A 76 -3.11 -14.28 2.62
N GLY A 77 -3.51 -13.02 2.84
CA GLY A 77 -2.63 -11.87 2.73
C GLY A 77 -1.45 -11.91 3.71
N LYS A 78 -1.68 -12.33 4.96
CA LYS A 78 -0.61 -12.54 5.95
C LYS A 78 0.36 -13.64 5.49
N ASN A 79 -0.16 -14.77 5.03
CA ASN A 79 0.64 -15.90 4.57
C ASN A 79 1.44 -15.54 3.31
N ASN A 80 0.86 -14.79 2.37
CA ASN A 80 1.55 -14.31 1.16
C ASN A 80 2.71 -13.35 1.47
N ARG A 81 2.60 -12.56 2.54
CA ARG A 81 3.72 -11.73 3.02
C ARG A 81 4.78 -12.57 3.71
N ALA A 82 4.37 -13.51 4.56
CA ALA A 82 5.27 -14.40 5.28
C ALA A 82 6.05 -15.36 4.35
N SER A 83 5.45 -15.80 3.24
CA SER A 83 6.09 -16.68 2.26
C SER A 83 7.14 -16.00 1.39
N LYS A 84 7.25 -14.67 1.45
CA LYS A 84 8.24 -13.87 0.74
C LYS A 84 9.06 -13.02 1.72
N PRO A 85 9.87 -13.63 2.60
CA PRO A 85 10.66 -12.88 3.58
C PRO A 85 11.59 -11.85 2.91
N ASP A 86 12.14 -12.17 1.73
CA ASP A 86 13.01 -11.27 0.96
C ASP A 86 12.28 -10.13 0.22
N ALA A 87 10.94 -10.21 0.07
CA ALA A 87 10.16 -9.10 -0.51
C ALA A 87 9.94 -7.97 0.50
N MET A 88 10.19 -8.23 1.80
CA MET A 88 10.15 -7.28 2.90
C MET A 88 11.55 -6.79 3.31
N VAL A 89 12.57 -6.99 2.47
CA VAL A 89 13.79 -6.19 2.60
C VAL A 89 13.38 -4.76 2.30
N HIS A 90 13.15 -3.97 3.36
CA HIS A 90 13.34 -2.54 3.28
C HIS A 90 14.71 -2.37 2.63
N THR A 91 14.74 -1.99 1.36
CA THR A 91 15.91 -1.30 0.83
C THR A 91 15.91 0.03 1.58
N GLY A 92 16.41 0.00 2.82
CA GLY A 92 16.65 1.16 3.63
C GLY A 92 17.57 2.04 2.83
N GLY A 93 17.02 3.12 2.28
CA GLY A 93 17.71 4.03 1.38
C GLY A 93 17.23 3.87 -0.06
N SER A 94 16.72 4.99 -0.58
CA SER A 94 16.70 5.34 -1.99
C SER A 94 17.81 4.62 -2.76
N ARG A 95 17.48 3.95 -3.86
CA ARG A 95 18.51 3.49 -4.81
C ARG A 95 19.44 4.69 -5.06
N SER A 96 20.73 4.58 -4.72
CA SER A 96 21.64 5.70 -4.94
C SER A 96 21.62 6.10 -6.41
N PHE A 97 21.74 7.41 -6.71
CA PHE A 97 21.74 7.90 -8.09
C PHE A 97 22.73 7.13 -8.97
N GLY A 98 23.89 6.72 -8.43
CA GLY A 98 24.85 5.88 -9.14
C GLY A 98 24.32 4.49 -9.53
N ARG A 99 23.49 3.84 -8.69
CA ARG A 99 22.85 2.55 -9.04
C ARG A 99 21.70 2.72 -10.03
N HIS A 100 21.12 3.91 -10.12
CA HIS A 100 20.15 4.27 -11.16
C HIS A 100 20.85 4.55 -12.48
N LEU A 101 21.90 5.38 -12.46
CA LEU A 101 22.72 5.75 -13.62
C LEU A 101 23.34 4.51 -14.29
N ARG A 102 23.89 3.57 -13.51
CA ARG A 102 24.43 2.31 -14.05
C ARG A 102 23.39 1.49 -14.81
N LYS A 103 22.13 1.48 -14.38
CA LYS A 103 21.05 0.81 -15.14
C LYS A 103 20.66 1.58 -16.39
N MET A 104 20.59 2.91 -16.34
CA MET A 104 20.32 3.72 -17.53
C MET A 104 21.44 3.55 -18.58
N VAL A 105 22.71 3.61 -18.18
CA VAL A 105 23.85 3.37 -19.07
C VAL A 105 23.85 1.95 -19.61
N PHE A 106 23.50 0.94 -18.80
CA PHE A 106 23.40 -0.43 -19.28
C PHE A 106 22.28 -0.62 -20.33
N ILE A 107 21.13 0.04 -20.13
CA ILE A 107 20.02 0.06 -21.10
C ILE A 107 20.43 0.80 -22.38
N VAL A 108 21.10 1.96 -22.27
CA VAL A 108 21.58 2.71 -23.43
C VAL A 108 22.64 1.92 -24.20
N ASN A 109 23.57 1.24 -23.52
CA ASN A 109 24.57 0.38 -24.18
C ASN A 109 23.95 -0.85 -24.84
N THR A 110 22.94 -1.49 -24.22
CA THR A 110 22.26 -2.64 -24.85
C THR A 110 21.41 -2.21 -26.05
N PHE A 111 20.89 -0.99 -26.08
CA PHE A 111 20.27 -0.41 -27.27
C PHE A 111 21.30 -0.01 -28.33
N SER A 112 22.44 0.60 -27.97
CA SER A 112 23.52 0.93 -28.93
C SER A 112 24.14 -0.30 -29.58
N ILE A 113 24.44 -1.36 -28.81
CA ILE A 113 24.98 -2.62 -29.37
C ILE A 113 23.99 -3.28 -30.34
N ASN A 114 22.68 -3.15 -30.10
CA ASN A 114 21.66 -3.67 -31.03
C ASN A 114 21.50 -2.81 -32.29
N ILE A 115 21.76 -1.50 -32.22
CA ILE A 115 21.77 -0.60 -33.40
C ILE A 115 23.02 -0.84 -34.24
N ASP A 116 24.19 -1.05 -33.62
CA ASP A 116 25.44 -1.29 -34.36
C ASP A 116 25.47 -2.67 -35.05
N ASN A 117 24.79 -3.68 -34.48
CA ASN A 117 24.64 -5.00 -35.12
C ASN A 117 23.55 -5.07 -36.20
N SER A 118 22.74 -4.02 -36.40
CA SER A 118 21.73 -3.97 -37.48
C SER A 118 22.24 -3.32 -38.77
N PHE A 119 23.52 -2.92 -38.82
CA PHE A 119 24.19 -2.38 -40.01
C PHE A 119 25.28 -3.30 -40.62
N LEU A 120 25.35 -4.58 -40.22
CA LEU A 120 26.27 -5.59 -40.77
C LEU A 120 25.52 -6.78 -41.41
N CYS A 121 24.53 -6.49 -42.26
CA CYS A 121 23.98 -7.46 -43.22
C CYS A 121 23.98 -6.83 -44.62
#